data_AF-A0A8E0VA71-F1
#
_entry.id   AF-A0A8E0VA71-F1
#
_cell.length_a   1.000
_cell.length_b   1.000
_cell.length_c   1.000
_cell.angle_alpha   90.00
_cell.angle_beta   90.00
_cell.angle_gamma   90.00
#
_symmetry.space_group_name_H-M   'P 1'
#
loop_
_entity.id
_entity.type
_entity.pdbx_description
1 polymer ?
#
loop_
_entity_poly.entity_id
_entity_poly.type
_entity_poly.pdbx_seq_one_letter_code
_entity_poly.pdbx_strand_id
1 'polypeptide(L)'
;MEKINNLDYFNTTILLLKKLEKIAYTRNERLRIFHEKTRMIRTISAGMLASFFPIVIWIFSLSALEINNLGLTDSTELAIRLSGLLLITVSLIVLPYLFIHMMWRHPLFRSFTSLLEKKISKRLFDDIEKIDEKACHIVSHPYFIKPRVPDHYLSVEHLTSLERYLASGKARTLAEALDYLKKELKSKIYFSNPETHQTLLQREKEYLTNQKNNLISRIKKEEEVYG
;
A
#
# COMPACT_ATOMS: atom_id res chain seq x y z
N MET A 1 -7.61 1.38 43.81
CA MET A 1 -6.87 1.37 42.53
C MET A 1 -5.39 1.39 42.88
N GLU A 2 -4.68 0.27 42.68
CA GLU A 2 -3.24 0.18 42.93
C GLU A 2 -2.50 1.30 42.19
N LYS A 3 -1.60 2.00 42.89
CA LYS A 3 -0.68 2.98 42.29
C LYS A 3 0.29 2.21 41.39
N ILE A 4 -0.11 1.92 40.15
CA ILE A 4 0.78 1.38 39.13
C ILE A 4 1.99 2.31 39.03
N ASN A 5 3.18 1.75 39.23
CA ASN A 5 4.46 2.43 39.16
C ASN A 5 4.59 3.14 37.79
N ASN A 6 5.12 4.36 37.77
CA ASN A 6 5.28 5.12 36.52
C ASN A 6 6.15 4.36 35.51
N LEU A 7 7.13 3.60 35.99
CA LEU A 7 7.99 2.76 35.16
C LEU A 7 7.20 1.63 34.47
N ASP A 8 6.32 0.94 35.21
CA ASP A 8 5.47 -0.12 34.66
C ASP A 8 4.48 0.43 33.64
N TYR A 9 3.95 1.64 33.89
CA TYR A 9 3.11 2.35 32.92
C TYR A 9 3.86 2.62 31.62
N PHE A 10 5.08 3.17 31.68
CA PHE A 10 5.86 3.44 30.47
C PHE A 10 6.24 2.18 29.72
N ASN A 11 6.75 1.16 30.42
CA ASN A 11 7.14 -0.11 29.82
C ASN A 11 5.96 -0.76 29.07
N THR A 12 4.79 -0.77 29.70
CA THR A 12 3.59 -1.35 29.09
C THR A 12 3.11 -0.52 27.91
N THR A 13 3.12 0.81 28.03
CA THR A 13 2.69 1.72 26.96
C THR A 13 3.64 1.63 25.75
N ILE A 14 4.96 1.59 25.97
CA ILE A 14 5.97 1.40 24.93
C ILE A 14 5.79 0.04 24.24
N LEU A 15 5.56 -1.03 25.01
CA LEU A 15 5.32 -2.36 24.45
C LEU A 15 4.08 -2.38 23.54
N LEU A 16 2.99 -1.75 23.99
CA LEU A 16 1.75 -1.65 23.21
C LEU A 16 1.94 -0.81 21.94
N LEU A 17 2.66 0.33 22.02
CA LEU A 17 2.98 1.14 20.86
C LEU A 17 3.84 0.39 19.84
N LYS A 18 4.85 -0.36 20.27
CA LYS A 18 5.67 -1.21 19.39
C LYS A 18 4.85 -2.31 18.71
N LYS A 19 3.90 -2.92 19.44
CA LYS A 19 2.96 -3.89 18.86
C LYS A 19 2.06 -3.23 17.81
N LEU A 20 1.57 -2.02 18.08
CA LEU A 20 0.75 -1.25 17.16
C LEU A 20 1.53 -0.85 15.90
N GLU A 21 2.79 -0.44 16.04
CA GLU A 21 3.70 -0.16 14.93
C GLU A 21 3.90 -1.38 14.03
N LYS A 22 4.15 -2.56 14.63
CA LYS A 22 4.25 -3.83 13.87
C LYS A 22 2.97 -4.15 13.11
N ILE A 23 1.80 -3.85 13.69
CA ILE A 23 0.50 -4.03 13.03
C ILE A 23 0.36 -3.07 11.85
N ALA A 24 0.66 -1.78 12.04
CA ALA A 24 0.62 -0.79 10.97
C ALA A 24 1.55 -1.18 9.81
N TYR A 25 2.77 -1.63 10.12
CA TYR A 25 3.71 -2.16 9.13
C TYR A 25 3.14 -3.38 8.40
N THR A 26 2.56 -4.34 9.13
CA THR A 26 1.95 -5.54 8.53
C THR A 26 0.79 -5.18 7.60
N ARG A 27 -0.04 -4.18 7.96
CA ARG A 27 -1.13 -3.68 7.11
C ARG A 27 -0.58 -3.12 5.79
N ASN A 28 0.44 -2.25 5.87
CA ASN A 28 1.06 -1.66 4.69
C ASN A 28 1.74 -2.72 3.81
N GLU A 29 2.34 -3.74 4.41
CA GLU A 29 2.94 -4.85 3.67
C GLU A 29 1.88 -5.66 2.90
N ARG A 30 0.70 -5.90 3.51
CA ARG A 30 -0.42 -6.55 2.82
C ARG A 30 -0.95 -5.71 1.66
N LEU A 31 -1.02 -4.39 1.81
CA LEU A 31 -1.36 -3.47 0.73
C LEU A 31 -0.33 -3.53 -0.40
N ARG A 32 0.97 -3.51 -0.10
CA ARG A 32 2.03 -3.64 -1.10
C ARG A 32 1.90 -4.93 -1.91
N ILE A 33 1.75 -6.07 -1.23
CA ILE A 33 1.56 -7.38 -1.87
C ILE A 33 0.30 -7.39 -2.74
N PHE A 34 -0.78 -6.73 -2.30
CA PHE A 34 -2.00 -6.59 -3.08
C PHE A 34 -1.74 -5.83 -4.39
N HIS A 35 -1.05 -4.68 -4.34
CA HIS A 35 -0.75 -3.89 -5.52
C HIS A 35 0.22 -4.61 -6.48
N GLU A 36 1.18 -5.37 -5.97
CA GLU A 36 2.05 -6.22 -6.80
C GLU A 36 1.26 -7.29 -7.54
N LYS A 37 0.37 -8.01 -6.85
CA LYS A 37 -0.46 -9.05 -7.47
C LYS A 37 -1.45 -8.48 -8.48
N THR A 38 -2.03 -7.33 -8.17
CA THR A 38 -2.96 -6.63 -9.07
C THR A 38 -2.24 -6.19 -10.34
N ARG A 39 -1.03 -5.62 -10.22
CA ARG A 39 -0.18 -5.29 -11.37
C ARG A 39 0.19 -6.52 -12.19
N MET A 40 0.56 -7.62 -11.54
CA MET A 40 0.85 -8.88 -12.24
C MET A 40 -0.36 -9.39 -13.02
N ILE A 41 -1.55 -9.41 -12.43
CA ILE A 41 -2.80 -9.80 -13.12
C ILE A 41 -3.05 -8.90 -14.32
N ARG A 42 -2.93 -7.57 -14.15
CA ARG A 42 -3.11 -6.60 -15.23
C ARG A 42 -2.15 -6.85 -16.38
N THR A 43 -0.88 -7.10 -16.11
CA THR A 43 0.12 -7.39 -17.16
C THR A 43 -0.18 -8.71 -17.87
N ILE A 44 -0.49 -9.77 -17.14
CA ILE A 44 -0.79 -11.09 -17.72
C ILE A 44 -2.04 -11.03 -18.59
N SER A 45 -3.13 -10.44 -18.07
CA SER A 45 -4.39 -10.32 -18.80
C SER A 45 -4.27 -9.40 -20.01
N ALA A 46 -3.55 -8.28 -19.91
CA ALA A 46 -3.27 -7.43 -21.06
C ALA A 46 -2.46 -8.17 -22.13
N GLY A 47 -1.46 -8.96 -21.74
CA GLY A 47 -0.68 -9.80 -22.66
C GLY A 47 -1.50 -10.88 -23.35
N MET A 48 -2.35 -11.60 -22.61
CA MET A 48 -3.26 -12.60 -23.18
C MET A 48 -4.24 -11.97 -24.18
N LEU A 49 -4.88 -10.85 -23.80
CA LEU A 49 -5.84 -10.15 -24.66
C LEU A 49 -5.17 -9.54 -25.90
N ALA A 50 -3.97 -8.98 -25.75
CA ALA A 50 -3.20 -8.41 -26.85
C ALA A 50 -2.74 -9.46 -27.86
N SER A 51 -2.54 -10.71 -27.40
CA SER A 51 -2.11 -11.82 -28.25
C SER A 51 -3.25 -12.42 -29.08
N PHE A 52 -4.51 -12.23 -28.65
CA PHE A 52 -5.68 -12.83 -29.32
C PHE A 52 -5.85 -12.32 -30.76
N PHE A 53 -5.82 -11.00 -30.97
CA PHE A 53 -5.98 -10.39 -32.29
C PHE A 53 -4.89 -10.83 -33.30
N PRO A 54 -3.58 -10.78 -32.96
CA PRO A 54 -2.51 -11.35 -33.78
C PRO A 54 -2.75 -12.79 -34.18
N ILE A 55 -3.12 -13.65 -33.23
CA ILE A 55 -3.33 -15.07 -33.49
C ILE A 55 -4.47 -15.26 -34.51
N VAL A 56 -5.60 -14.58 -34.33
CA VAL A 56 -6.75 -14.67 -35.25
C VAL A 56 -6.38 -14.18 -36.66
N ILE A 57 -5.69 -13.04 -36.75
CA ILE A 57 -5.26 -12.48 -38.05
C ILE A 57 -4.28 -13.42 -38.74
N TRP A 58 -3.35 -14.04 -38.00
CA TRP A 58 -2.42 -15.02 -38.55
C TRP A 58 -3.11 -16.30 -39.03
N ILE A 59 -4.06 -16.84 -38.27
CA ILE A 59 -4.85 -18.01 -38.68
C ILE A 59 -5.65 -17.70 -39.96
N PHE A 60 -6.28 -16.53 -40.03
CA PHE A 60 -7.00 -16.09 -41.23
C PHE A 60 -6.05 -15.89 -42.41
N SER A 61 -4.92 -15.21 -42.21
CA SER A 61 -3.96 -14.97 -43.28
C SER A 61 -3.34 -16.27 -43.81
N LEU A 62 -3.05 -17.25 -42.94
CA LEU A 62 -2.53 -18.57 -43.35
C LEU A 62 -3.57 -19.41 -44.08
N SER A 63 -4.85 -19.32 -43.70
CA SER A 63 -5.94 -20.04 -44.38
C SER A 63 -6.35 -19.41 -45.70
N ALA A 64 -6.17 -18.09 -45.85
CA ALA A 64 -6.41 -17.36 -47.09
C ALA A 64 -5.21 -17.41 -48.07
N LEU A 65 -4.02 -17.79 -47.61
CA LEU A 65 -2.84 -17.88 -48.47
C LEU A 65 -2.88 -19.19 -49.29
N GLU A 66 -3.20 -19.10 -50.57
CA GLU A 66 -2.87 -20.16 -51.51
C GLU A 66 -1.34 -20.26 -51.64
N ILE A 67 -0.78 -21.42 -51.31
CA ILE A 67 0.68 -21.66 -51.15
C ILE A 67 1.47 -21.47 -52.48
N ASN A 68 0.80 -21.29 -53.62
CA ASN A 68 1.42 -21.33 -54.95
C ASN A 68 2.01 -20.01 -55.49
N ASN A 69 2.01 -18.90 -54.73
CA ASN A 69 2.41 -17.58 -55.25
C ASN A 69 3.65 -16.95 -54.57
N LEU A 70 4.50 -17.74 -53.92
CA LEU A 70 5.82 -17.27 -53.49
C LEU A 70 6.83 -17.39 -54.63
N GLY A 71 6.60 -16.64 -55.71
CA GLY A 71 7.60 -16.38 -56.75
C GLY A 71 8.76 -15.58 -56.15
N LEU A 72 9.73 -16.27 -55.57
CA LEU A 72 10.92 -15.70 -54.94
C LEU A 72 12.10 -15.84 -55.89
N THR A 73 12.41 -14.76 -56.60
CA THR A 73 13.51 -14.71 -57.57
C THR A 73 14.76 -14.00 -57.06
N ASP A 74 14.66 -13.19 -55.99
CA ASP A 74 15.79 -12.38 -55.50
C ASP A 74 15.93 -12.34 -53.97
N SER A 75 17.17 -12.33 -53.48
CA SER A 75 17.50 -12.44 -52.05
C SER A 75 17.17 -11.17 -51.25
N THR A 76 17.24 -10.01 -51.90
CA THR A 76 16.87 -8.70 -51.36
C THR A 76 15.35 -8.57 -51.16
N GLU A 77 14.58 -9.08 -52.12
CA GLU A 77 13.11 -9.08 -52.06
C GLU A 77 12.59 -9.96 -50.89
N LEU A 78 13.23 -11.11 -50.68
CA LEU A 78 12.94 -12.00 -49.55
C LEU A 78 13.21 -11.29 -48.21
N ALA A 79 14.33 -10.58 -48.08
CA ALA A 79 14.69 -9.85 -46.87
C ALA A 79 13.70 -8.69 -46.56
N ILE A 80 13.28 -7.94 -47.58
CA ILE A 80 12.27 -6.87 -47.42
C ILE A 80 10.91 -7.45 -46.99
N ARG A 81 10.48 -8.57 -47.58
CA ARG A 81 9.21 -9.21 -47.18
C ARG A 81 9.26 -9.76 -45.74
N LEU A 82 10.35 -10.41 -45.35
CA LEU A 82 10.51 -10.91 -43.97
C LEU A 82 10.55 -9.78 -42.93
N SER A 83 11.27 -8.69 -43.23
CA SER A 83 11.32 -7.53 -42.34
C SER A 83 9.96 -6.84 -42.20
N GLY A 84 9.22 -6.66 -43.30
CA GLY A 84 7.86 -6.14 -43.27
C GLY A 84 6.90 -7.02 -42.46
N LEU A 85 7.03 -8.34 -42.60
CA LEU A 85 6.24 -9.32 -41.85
C LEU A 85 6.53 -9.23 -40.33
N LEU A 86 7.80 -9.12 -39.94
CA LEU A 86 8.20 -8.89 -38.55
C LEU A 86 7.67 -7.56 -37.99
N LEU A 87 7.70 -6.49 -38.79
CA LEU A 87 7.24 -5.17 -38.36
C LEU A 87 5.71 -5.17 -38.15
N ILE A 88 4.98 -5.86 -39.03
CA ILE A 88 3.54 -6.07 -38.90
C ILE A 88 3.23 -6.91 -37.66
N THR A 89 3.95 -8.01 -37.38
CA THR A 89 3.70 -8.83 -36.18
C THR A 89 3.95 -8.08 -34.90
N VAL A 90 5.07 -7.36 -34.81
CA VAL A 90 5.40 -6.54 -33.64
C VAL A 90 4.33 -5.46 -33.43
N SER A 91 3.94 -4.75 -34.49
CA SER A 91 2.89 -3.72 -34.40
C SER A 91 1.55 -4.29 -33.97
N LEU A 92 1.18 -5.47 -34.47
CA LEU A 92 -0.05 -6.17 -34.10
C LEU A 92 -0.10 -6.59 -32.64
N ILE A 93 1.05 -6.79 -31.98
CA ILE A 93 1.10 -7.15 -30.55
C ILE A 93 1.17 -5.89 -29.68
N VAL A 94 2.05 -4.94 -30.04
CA VAL A 94 2.34 -3.76 -29.24
C VAL A 94 1.14 -2.80 -29.19
N LEU A 95 0.48 -2.55 -30.33
CA LEU A 95 -0.65 -1.60 -30.37
C LEU A 95 -1.84 -2.06 -29.52
N PRO A 96 -2.33 -3.32 -29.63
CA PRO A 96 -3.37 -3.81 -28.74
C PRO A 96 -2.93 -3.85 -27.28
N TYR A 97 -1.67 -4.20 -26.99
CA TYR A 97 -1.16 -4.19 -25.62
C TYR A 97 -1.26 -2.79 -24.99
N LEU A 98 -0.80 -1.76 -25.69
CA LEU A 98 -0.90 -0.37 -25.23
C LEU A 98 -2.36 0.07 -25.09
N PHE A 99 -3.21 -0.28 -26.06
CA PHE A 99 -4.64 0.02 -26.02
C PHE A 99 -5.34 -0.60 -24.81
N ILE A 100 -5.11 -1.89 -24.55
CA ILE A 100 -5.67 -2.60 -23.39
C ILE A 100 -5.13 -2.01 -22.09
N HIS A 101 -3.83 -1.69 -22.04
CA HIS A 101 -3.22 -1.08 -20.87
C HIS A 101 -3.85 0.27 -20.53
N MET A 102 -4.10 1.12 -21.54
CA MET A 102 -4.77 2.41 -21.40
C MET A 102 -6.25 2.24 -21.00
N MET A 103 -6.96 1.33 -21.65
CA MET A 103 -8.38 1.06 -21.39
C MET A 103 -8.64 0.41 -20.02
N TRP A 104 -7.62 -0.19 -19.40
CA TRP A 104 -7.73 -0.82 -18.08
C TRP A 104 -8.24 0.13 -16.98
N ARG A 105 -7.96 1.43 -17.09
CA ARG A 105 -8.45 2.45 -16.14
C ARG A 105 -9.83 3.01 -16.50
N HIS A 106 -10.32 2.71 -17.70
CA HIS A 106 -11.58 3.27 -18.16
C HIS A 106 -12.76 2.62 -17.40
N PRO A 107 -13.76 3.40 -16.96
CA PRO A 107 -14.90 2.88 -16.18
C PRO A 107 -15.64 1.73 -16.86
N LEU A 108 -15.63 1.68 -18.20
CA LEU A 108 -16.24 0.61 -18.99
C LEU A 108 -15.57 -0.76 -18.77
N PHE A 109 -14.26 -0.80 -18.52
CA PHE A 109 -13.52 -2.04 -18.27
C PHE A 109 -13.54 -2.45 -16.80
N ARG A 110 -14.03 -1.58 -15.91
CA ARG A 110 -14.04 -1.80 -14.46
C ARG A 110 -14.77 -3.07 -14.04
N SER A 111 -15.85 -3.43 -14.73
CA SER A 111 -16.55 -4.69 -14.44
C SER A 111 -15.66 -5.91 -14.71
N PHE A 112 -14.94 -5.92 -15.83
CA PHE A 112 -14.04 -7.01 -16.18
C PHE A 112 -12.83 -7.09 -15.25
N THR A 113 -12.17 -5.95 -15.01
CA THR A 113 -11.02 -5.88 -14.09
C THR A 113 -11.43 -6.26 -12.67
N SER A 114 -12.59 -5.80 -12.21
CA SER A 114 -13.11 -6.13 -10.88
C SER A 114 -13.37 -7.62 -10.70
N LEU A 115 -13.76 -8.37 -11.75
CA LEU A 115 -13.96 -9.82 -11.66
C LEU A 115 -12.63 -10.56 -11.46
N LEU A 116 -11.59 -10.16 -12.18
CA LEU A 116 -10.24 -10.72 -12.05
C LEU A 116 -9.63 -10.39 -10.68
N GLU A 117 -9.86 -9.18 -10.20
CA GLU A 117 -9.31 -8.68 -8.94
C GLU A 117 -10.17 -9.10 -7.72
N LYS A 118 -11.43 -9.51 -7.91
CA LYS A 118 -12.41 -9.80 -6.84
C LYS A 118 -11.85 -10.72 -5.75
N LYS A 119 -11.19 -11.80 -6.17
CA LYS A 119 -10.66 -12.82 -5.25
C LYS A 119 -9.50 -12.26 -4.40
N ILE A 120 -8.67 -11.42 -5.01
CA ILE A 120 -7.50 -10.82 -4.35
C ILE A 120 -7.94 -9.66 -3.46
N SER A 121 -8.87 -8.83 -3.92
CA SER A 121 -9.50 -7.78 -3.15
C SER A 121 -10.20 -8.35 -1.91
N LYS A 122 -11.03 -9.39 -2.07
CA LYS A 122 -11.67 -10.06 -0.93
C LYS A 122 -10.64 -10.57 0.09
N ARG A 123 -9.57 -11.24 -0.37
CA ARG A 123 -8.50 -11.71 0.51
C ARG A 123 -7.81 -10.56 1.26
N LEU A 124 -7.56 -9.43 0.59
CA LEU A 124 -7.00 -8.25 1.24
C LEU A 124 -7.94 -7.75 2.33
N PHE A 125 -9.23 -7.57 2.03
CA PHE A 125 -10.21 -7.12 3.02
C PHE A 125 -10.28 -8.07 4.23
N ASP A 126 -10.35 -9.39 4.00
CA ASP A 126 -10.38 -10.39 5.07
C ASP A 126 -9.07 -10.38 5.91
N ASP A 127 -7.91 -10.19 5.28
CA ASP A 127 -6.62 -10.11 5.97
C ASP A 127 -6.50 -8.80 6.78
N ILE A 128 -6.92 -7.67 6.21
CA ILE A 128 -6.88 -6.37 6.88
C ILE A 128 -7.87 -6.32 8.02
N GLU A 129 -9.07 -6.89 7.89
CA GLU A 129 -10.06 -6.97 8.98
C GLU A 129 -9.47 -7.65 10.21
N LYS A 130 -8.80 -8.80 10.04
CA LYS A 130 -8.11 -9.50 11.14
C LYS A 130 -6.95 -8.71 11.74
N ILE A 131 -6.28 -7.88 10.94
CA ILE A 131 -5.21 -7.01 11.42
C ILE A 131 -5.80 -5.83 12.22
N ASP A 132 -6.91 -5.28 11.73
CA ASP A 132 -7.60 -4.14 12.32
C ASP A 132 -8.30 -4.53 13.63
N GLU A 133 -8.84 -5.74 13.75
CA GLU A 133 -9.33 -6.30 15.02
C GLU A 133 -8.23 -6.29 16.10
N LYS A 134 -7.01 -6.71 15.75
CA LYS A 134 -5.86 -6.68 16.68
C LYS A 134 -5.48 -5.26 17.05
N ALA A 135 -5.53 -4.33 16.08
CA ALA A 135 -5.29 -2.92 16.34
C ALA A 135 -6.34 -2.33 17.28
N CYS A 136 -7.63 -2.63 17.06
CA CYS A 136 -8.74 -2.23 17.92
C CYS A 136 -8.56 -2.71 19.35
N HIS A 137 -8.17 -3.98 19.55
CA HIS A 137 -7.90 -4.51 20.89
C HIS A 137 -6.76 -3.75 21.60
N ILE A 138 -5.70 -3.38 20.88
CA ILE A 138 -4.58 -2.61 21.45
C ILE A 138 -4.98 -1.17 21.75
N VAL A 139 -5.66 -0.48 20.82
CA VAL A 139 -6.07 0.92 20.98
C VAL A 139 -7.12 1.08 22.09
N SER A 140 -7.93 0.04 22.32
CA SER A 140 -8.92 0.00 23.41
C SER A 140 -8.32 -0.35 24.77
N HIS A 141 -7.00 -0.50 24.89
CA HIS A 141 -6.37 -0.78 26.18
C HIS A 141 -6.57 0.41 27.14
N PRO A 142 -6.81 0.18 28.45
CA PRO A 142 -7.01 1.26 29.44
C PRO A 142 -5.95 2.36 29.43
N TYR A 143 -4.70 2.02 29.09
CA TYR A 143 -3.57 2.94 29.00
C TYR A 143 -3.68 3.96 27.86
N PHE A 144 -4.56 3.73 26.87
CA PHE A 144 -4.83 4.63 25.73
C PHE A 144 -6.22 5.26 25.74
N ILE A 145 -7.17 4.71 26.52
CA ILE A 145 -8.50 5.31 26.72
C ILE A 145 -8.44 6.45 27.74
N LYS A 146 -7.74 6.25 28.85
CA LYS A 146 -7.50 7.27 29.88
C LYS A 146 -6.00 7.39 30.13
N PRO A 147 -5.26 7.93 29.17
CA PRO A 147 -3.82 7.97 29.25
C PRO A 147 -3.36 8.96 30.34
N ARG A 148 -2.31 8.60 31.07
CA ARG A 148 -1.69 9.49 32.08
C ARG A 148 -0.85 10.58 31.43
N VAL A 149 -0.36 10.31 30.21
CA VAL A 149 0.38 11.22 29.35
C VAL A 149 -0.55 11.63 28.19
N PRO A 150 -0.66 12.91 27.85
CA PRO A 150 -1.50 13.33 26.72
C PRO A 150 -1.15 12.65 25.39
N ASP A 151 -2.14 12.37 24.54
CA ASP A 151 -2.02 11.57 23.30
C ASP A 151 -0.91 12.03 22.33
N HIS A 152 -0.73 13.34 22.17
CA HIS A 152 0.35 13.92 21.35
C HIS A 152 1.79 13.63 21.83
N TYR A 153 1.96 13.18 23.07
CA TYR A 153 3.25 12.74 23.62
C TYR A 153 3.36 11.21 23.74
N LEU A 154 2.33 10.45 23.34
CA LEU A 154 2.34 8.99 23.32
C LEU A 154 3.07 8.46 22.07
N SER A 155 4.37 8.73 22.01
CA SER A 155 5.30 8.11 21.07
C SER A 155 6.36 7.31 21.83
N VAL A 156 6.95 6.30 21.19
CA VAL A 156 8.01 5.50 21.82
C VAL A 156 9.18 6.40 22.26
N GLU A 157 9.59 7.33 21.40
CA GLU A 157 10.68 8.27 21.68
C GLU A 157 10.43 9.18 22.88
N HIS A 158 9.20 9.72 22.97
CA HIS A 158 8.81 10.62 24.04
C HIS A 158 8.67 9.87 25.37
N LEU A 159 8.11 8.66 25.36
CA LEU A 159 8.00 7.83 26.56
C LEU A 159 9.36 7.38 27.07
N THR A 160 10.30 6.98 26.19
CA THR A 160 11.67 6.67 26.57
C THR A 160 12.41 7.90 27.13
N SER A 161 12.12 9.10 26.61
CA SER A 161 12.68 10.34 27.16
C SER A 161 12.15 10.64 28.56
N LEU A 162 10.84 10.47 28.78
CA LEU A 162 10.20 10.63 30.10
C LEU A 162 10.73 9.63 31.13
N GLU A 163 10.87 8.36 30.73
CA GLU A 163 11.49 7.31 31.53
C GLU A 163 12.91 7.72 31.95
N ARG A 164 13.73 8.20 31.01
CA ARG A 164 15.10 8.65 31.28
C ARG A 164 15.16 9.82 32.26
N TYR A 165 14.25 10.79 32.17
CA TYR A 165 14.22 11.92 33.12
C TYR A 165 13.88 11.49 34.54
N LEU A 166 12.99 10.51 34.69
CA LEU A 166 12.62 9.96 35.99
C LEU A 166 13.72 9.04 36.55
N ALA A 167 14.32 8.20 35.71
CA ALA A 167 15.41 7.31 36.12
C ALA A 167 16.70 8.06 36.49
N SER A 168 17.00 9.17 35.82
CA SER A 168 18.16 10.02 36.13
C SER A 168 17.96 10.97 37.32
N GLY A 169 16.77 10.98 37.93
CA GLY A 169 16.42 11.89 39.02
C GLY A 169 16.27 13.36 38.60
N LYS A 170 16.33 13.67 37.29
CA LYS A 170 16.11 15.02 36.74
C LYS A 170 14.69 15.52 36.98
N ALA A 171 13.71 14.61 37.02
CA ALA A 171 12.34 14.89 37.41
C ALA A 171 11.94 13.97 38.56
N ARG A 172 11.24 14.49 39.57
CA ARG A 172 10.70 13.72 40.69
C ARG A 172 9.27 13.24 40.42
N THR A 173 8.56 13.94 39.54
CA THR A 173 7.17 13.62 39.18
C THR A 173 6.98 13.53 37.67
N LEU A 174 5.92 12.84 37.23
CA LEU A 174 5.54 12.74 35.82
C LEU A 174 5.25 14.12 35.20
N ALA A 175 4.65 15.03 35.98
CA ALA A 175 4.34 16.39 35.54
C ALA A 175 5.64 17.18 35.25
N GLU A 176 6.62 17.10 36.14
CA GLU A 176 7.94 17.70 35.91
C GLU A 176 8.63 17.12 34.68
N ALA A 177 8.60 15.80 34.50
CA ALA A 177 9.19 15.14 33.33
C ALA A 177 8.52 15.61 32.02
N LEU A 178 7.20 15.79 32.02
CA LEU A 178 6.46 16.34 30.88
C LEU A 178 6.82 17.79 30.58
N ASP A 179 7.05 18.61 31.60
CA ASP A 179 7.46 20.00 31.40
C ASP A 179 8.88 20.11 30.83
N TYR A 180 9.80 19.23 31.24
CA TYR A 180 11.11 19.11 30.61
C TYR A 180 10.99 18.72 29.14
N LEU A 181 10.17 17.70 28.83
CA LEU A 181 9.93 17.26 27.46
C LEU A 181 9.34 18.39 26.61
N LYS A 182 8.36 19.14 27.13
CA LYS A 182 7.75 20.29 26.44
C LYS A 182 8.78 21.37 26.12
N LYS A 183 9.65 21.71 27.08
CA LYS A 183 10.72 22.68 26.87
C LYS A 183 11.70 22.19 25.80
N GLU A 184 12.08 20.92 25.82
CA GLU A 184 12.97 20.35 24.81
C GLU A 184 12.32 20.36 23.42
N LEU A 185 11.04 19.98 23.30
CA LEU A 185 10.34 19.96 22.02
C LEU A 185 10.12 21.38 21.45
N LYS A 186 9.80 22.36 22.30
CA LYS A 186 9.70 23.77 21.87
C LYS A 186 11.00 24.33 21.29
N SER A 187 12.15 23.82 21.74
CA SER A 187 13.46 24.23 21.23
C SER A 187 13.80 23.65 19.85
N LYS A 188 13.08 22.61 19.40
CA LYS A 188 13.28 22.00 18.08
C LYS A 188 12.29 22.63 17.09
N ILE A 189 12.81 23.27 16.04
CA ILE A 189 12.04 23.99 15.00
C ILE A 189 10.92 23.10 14.40
N TYR A 190 11.18 21.81 14.21
CA TYR A 190 10.23 20.82 13.69
C TYR A 190 9.03 20.51 14.61
N PHE A 191 9.10 20.82 15.91
CA PHE A 191 8.06 20.54 16.90
C PHE A 191 7.43 21.80 17.49
N SER A 192 7.65 22.95 16.85
CA SER A 192 7.13 24.26 17.28
C SER A 192 5.60 24.31 17.36
N ASN A 193 4.90 23.41 16.66
CA ASN A 193 3.46 23.20 16.82
C ASN A 193 3.12 21.72 17.18
N PRO A 194 3.19 21.33 18.47
CA PRO A 194 2.94 19.95 18.90
C PRO A 194 1.50 19.46 18.62
N GLU A 195 0.56 20.37 18.30
CA GLU A 195 -0.79 20.02 17.85
C GLU A 195 -0.85 19.50 16.41
N THR A 196 0.16 19.80 15.58
CA THR A 196 0.19 19.39 14.16
C THR A 196 0.89 18.05 13.90
N HIS A 197 1.59 17.50 14.90
CA HIS A 197 2.24 16.20 14.79
C HIS A 197 1.35 15.09 15.34
N GLN A 198 0.58 14.47 14.44
CA GLN A 198 -0.18 13.27 14.77
C GLN A 198 0.75 12.10 15.09
N THR A 199 0.63 11.54 16.29
CA THR A 199 1.35 10.32 16.70
C THR A 199 0.81 9.10 15.94
N LEU A 200 1.60 8.02 15.90
CA LEU A 200 1.15 6.75 15.31
C LEU A 200 -0.17 6.28 15.93
N LEU A 201 -0.32 6.44 17.26
CA LEU A 201 -1.54 6.10 17.97
C LEU A 201 -2.75 6.93 17.49
N GLN A 202 -2.57 8.24 17.28
CA GLN A 202 -3.63 9.11 16.78
C GLN A 202 -4.04 8.74 15.35
N ARG A 203 -3.06 8.50 14.46
CA ARG A 203 -3.35 8.04 13.09
C ARG A 203 -4.08 6.71 13.06
N GLU A 204 -3.72 5.78 13.95
CA GLU A 204 -4.42 4.49 14.06
C GLU A 204 -5.83 4.66 14.62
N LYS A 205 -6.02 5.50 15.65
CA LYS A 205 -7.36 5.84 16.16
C LYS A 205 -8.25 6.40 15.04
N GLU A 206 -7.75 7.37 14.28
CA GLU A 206 -8.46 7.97 13.14
C GLU A 206 -8.77 6.94 12.05
N TYR A 207 -7.79 6.12 11.66
CA TYR A 207 -7.98 5.08 10.65
C TYR A 207 -9.08 4.09 11.08
N LEU A 208 -9.09 3.67 12.35
CA LEU A 208 -10.04 2.69 12.88
C LEU A 208 -11.47 3.24 13.03
N THR A 209 -11.70 4.56 13.02
CA THR A 209 -13.07 5.12 13.06
C THR A 209 -13.90 4.76 11.81
N ASN A 210 -13.24 4.63 10.65
CA ASN A 210 -13.89 4.27 9.39
C ASN A 210 -13.00 3.34 8.56
N GLN A 211 -12.71 2.16 9.12
CA GLN A 211 -11.78 1.16 8.58
C GLN A 211 -12.00 0.92 7.08
N LYS A 212 -13.22 0.60 6.67
CA LYS A 212 -13.55 0.23 5.29
C LYS A 212 -13.32 1.38 4.32
N ASN A 213 -13.79 2.59 4.62
CA ASN A 213 -13.62 3.72 3.70
C ASN A 213 -12.17 4.20 3.67
N ASN A 214 -11.47 4.15 4.80
CA ASN A 214 -10.06 4.51 4.89
C ASN A 214 -9.15 3.51 4.15
N LEU A 215 -9.49 2.23 4.16
CA LEU A 215 -8.78 1.23 3.37
C LEU A 215 -9.00 1.46 1.87
N ILE A 216 -10.25 1.73 1.45
CA ILE A 216 -10.57 2.03 0.05
C ILE A 216 -9.84 3.29 -0.44
N SER A 217 -9.77 4.34 0.38
CA SER A 217 -9.06 5.57 0.01
C SER A 217 -7.55 5.35 -0.13
N ARG A 218 -6.95 4.53 0.74
CA ARG A 218 -5.53 4.15 0.62
C ARG A 218 -5.24 3.37 -0.65
N ILE A 219 -6.08 2.38 -0.99
CA ILE A 219 -5.93 1.60 -2.23
C ILE A 219 -5.97 2.52 -3.46
N LYS A 220 -6.96 3.43 -3.53
CA LYS A 220 -7.09 4.38 -4.64
C LYS A 220 -5.88 5.32 -4.77
N LYS A 221 -5.39 5.84 -3.65
CA LYS A 221 -4.24 6.76 -3.65
C LYS A 221 -2.98 6.10 -4.21
N GLU A 222 -2.72 4.84 -3.87
CA GLU A 222 -1.57 4.10 -4.43
C GLU A 222 -1.77 3.76 -5.92
N GLU A 223 -3.01 3.50 -6.36
CA GLU A 223 -3.34 3.32 -7.78
C GLU A 223 -3.16 4.62 -8.60
N GLU A 224 -3.42 5.79 -8.04
CA GLU A 224 -3.18 7.08 -8.71
C GLU A 224 -1.69 7.40 -8.87
N VAL A 225 -0.86 7.02 -7.88
CA VAL A 225 0.58 7.34 -7.84
C VAL A 225 1.41 6.33 -8.65
N TYR A 226 1.05 5.04 -8.62
CA TYR A 226 1.86 3.95 -9.18
C TYR A 226 1.16 3.12 -10.27
N GLY A 227 -0.13 3.34 -10.53
CA GLY A 227 -0.89 2.65 -11.57
C GLY A 227 -0.60 3.20 -12.96
#